data_AF-D3Q905-F1
#
_entry.id   AF-D3Q905-F1
#
_cell.length_a   1.000
_cell.length_b   1.000
_cell.length_c   1.000
_cell.angle_alpha   90.00
_cell.angle_beta   90.00
_cell.angle_gamma   90.00
#
_symmetry.space_group_name_H-M   'P 1'
#
loop_
_entity.id
_entity.type
_entity.pdbx_description
1 polymer ?
#
loop_
_entity_poly.entity_id
_entity_poly.type
_entity_poly.pdbx_seq_one_letter_code
_entity_poly.pdbx_strand_id
1 'polypeptide(L)'
;MLRLLTALLAGIFVGGVGLDLLTDAEGIAWIWPTTLPFLIIGLTLALVGNSLRGVLPLKDEQVRALLDQNLGALARITGIKRTGTSINDAPLCELDLVVAPFDRGAYATTVRALVDPVEIPRFQPGSVVVVARLRADRPEVSLIREPDAEWRRRANTESDRIPRRNRVSVWEADHRDAPGPRSLVGVGPEGRGQRLTAYAVLFVVGVAIVLGPNASAL
;
A
#
# COMPACT_ATOMS: atom_id res chain seq x y z
N MET A 1 3.64 -7.01 -11.14
CA MET A 1 3.60 -7.10 -12.61
C MET A 1 3.83 -5.75 -13.26
N LEU A 2 3.00 -4.72 -13.01
CA LEU A 2 3.16 -3.40 -13.62
C LEU A 2 4.59 -2.81 -13.53
N ARG A 3 5.22 -2.84 -12.34
CA ARG A 3 6.60 -2.35 -12.14
C ARG A 3 7.67 -3.10 -12.94
N LEU A 4 7.48 -4.41 -13.16
CA LEU A 4 8.40 -5.23 -13.97
C LEU A 4 8.30 -4.81 -15.44
N LEU A 5 7.07 -4.58 -15.92
CA LEU A 5 6.81 -4.09 -17.27
C LEU A 5 7.37 -2.67 -17.48
N THR A 6 7.20 -1.78 -16.49
CA THR A 6 7.81 -0.43 -16.54
C THR A 6 9.34 -0.50 -16.60
N ALA A 7 9.99 -1.41 -15.86
CA ALA A 7 11.44 -1.58 -15.90
C ALA A 7 11.93 -2.09 -17.27
N LEU A 8 11.19 -3.03 -17.88
CA LEU A 8 11.49 -3.51 -19.24
C LEU A 8 11.34 -2.39 -20.28
N LEU A 9 10.24 -1.64 -20.25
CA LEU A 9 10.01 -0.49 -21.14
C LEU A 9 11.08 0.60 -20.97
N ALA A 10 11.54 0.84 -19.74
CA ALA A 10 12.64 1.75 -19.47
C ALA A 10 13.95 1.28 -20.11
N GLY A 11 14.23 -0.03 -20.06
CA GLY A 11 15.38 -0.61 -20.75
C GLY A 11 15.32 -0.41 -22.27
N ILE A 12 14.15 -0.68 -22.87
CA ILE A 12 13.93 -0.48 -24.33
C ILE A 12 14.10 0.99 -24.71
N PHE A 13 13.56 1.91 -23.91
CA PHE A 13 13.69 3.36 -24.14
C PHE A 13 15.15 3.81 -24.08
N VAL A 14 15.89 3.44 -23.03
CA VAL A 14 17.30 3.80 -22.86
C VAL A 14 18.17 3.17 -23.96
N GLY A 15 17.92 1.91 -24.32
CA GLY A 15 18.60 1.24 -25.42
C GLY A 15 18.34 1.92 -26.77
N GLY A 16 17.09 2.31 -27.04
CA GLY A 16 16.70 3.01 -28.27
C GLY A 16 17.35 4.39 -28.39
N VAL A 17 17.27 5.20 -27.34
CA VAL A 17 17.93 6.53 -27.31
C VAL A 17 19.45 6.39 -27.42
N GLY A 18 20.06 5.45 -26.69
CA GLY A 18 21.51 5.26 -26.75
C GLY A 18 22.00 4.87 -28.14
N LEU A 19 21.28 3.98 -28.81
CA LEU A 19 21.67 3.50 -30.13
C LEU A 19 21.42 4.55 -31.23
N ASP A 20 20.33 5.30 -31.17
CA ASP A 20 20.05 6.44 -32.05
C ASP A 20 21.17 7.50 -31.96
N LEU A 21 21.58 7.86 -30.74
CA LEU A 21 22.68 8.81 -30.49
C LEU A 21 24.05 8.31 -30.94
N LEU A 22 24.28 6.99 -30.96
CA LEU A 22 25.57 6.38 -31.30
C LEU A 22 25.72 6.09 -32.80
N THR A 23 24.63 5.74 -33.48
CA THR A 23 24.67 5.19 -34.85
C THR A 23 24.06 6.11 -35.91
N ASP A 24 23.31 7.15 -35.51
CA ASP A 24 22.56 8.06 -36.42
C ASP A 24 21.72 7.29 -37.45
N ALA A 25 21.25 6.09 -37.06
CA ALA A 25 20.58 5.17 -37.95
C ALA A 25 19.11 5.57 -38.13
N GLU A 26 18.77 6.09 -39.31
CA GLU A 26 17.40 6.55 -39.67
C GLU A 26 16.30 5.50 -39.39
N GLY A 27 16.64 4.20 -39.41
CA GLY A 27 15.69 3.11 -39.14
C GLY A 27 15.28 2.92 -37.68
N ILE A 28 15.92 3.62 -36.73
CA ILE A 28 15.82 3.35 -35.28
C ILE A 28 15.21 4.53 -34.52
N ALA A 29 15.19 5.72 -35.13
CA ALA A 29 14.62 6.94 -34.57
C ALA A 29 13.13 6.83 -34.13
N TRP A 30 12.36 5.85 -34.64
CA TRP A 30 10.95 5.65 -34.26
C TRP A 30 10.76 4.94 -32.91
N ILE A 31 11.81 4.29 -32.37
CA ILE A 31 11.71 3.49 -31.14
C ILE A 31 11.46 4.36 -29.91
N TRP A 32 12.21 5.47 -29.76
CA TRP A 32 12.07 6.35 -28.59
C TRP A 32 10.72 7.09 -28.52
N PRO A 33 10.15 7.67 -29.62
CA PRO A 33 8.85 8.33 -29.53
C PRO A 33 7.70 7.34 -29.32
N THR A 34 7.85 6.08 -29.74
CA THR A 34 6.85 5.02 -29.49
C THR A 34 6.91 4.52 -28.06
N THR A 35 8.12 4.35 -27.50
CA THR A 35 8.30 3.76 -26.17
C THR A 35 7.99 4.75 -25.04
N LEU A 36 8.25 6.05 -25.26
CA LEU A 36 8.08 7.11 -24.26
C LEU A 36 6.63 7.20 -23.71
N PRO A 37 5.55 7.23 -24.51
CA PRO A 37 4.18 7.24 -24.00
C PRO A 37 3.86 6.04 -23.10
N PHE A 38 4.27 4.83 -23.48
CA PHE A 38 4.03 3.63 -22.67
C PHE A 38 4.78 3.69 -21.33
N LEU A 39 5.99 4.24 -21.34
CA LEU A 39 6.76 4.46 -20.11
C LEU A 39 6.08 5.46 -19.19
N ILE A 40 5.59 6.58 -19.73
CA ILE A 40 4.84 7.59 -18.96
C ILE A 40 3.58 6.98 -18.35
N ILE A 41 2.79 6.23 -19.13
CA ILE A 41 1.57 5.56 -18.66
C ILE A 41 1.92 4.55 -17.55
N GLY A 42 2.93 3.70 -17.78
CA GLY A 42 3.37 2.69 -16.82
C GLY A 42 3.86 3.30 -15.51
N LEU A 43 4.66 4.36 -15.58
CA LEU A 43 5.14 5.10 -14.41
C LEU A 43 4.00 5.75 -13.64
N THR A 44 3.07 6.41 -14.35
CA THR A 44 1.91 7.06 -13.75
C THR A 44 1.03 6.05 -13.02
N LEU A 45 0.70 4.93 -13.65
CA LEU A 45 -0.05 3.84 -13.02
C LEU A 45 0.69 3.24 -11.81
N ALA A 46 2.03 3.14 -11.87
CA ALA A 46 2.82 2.64 -10.76
C ALA A 46 2.84 3.62 -9.56
N LEU A 47 2.86 4.93 -9.83
CA LEU A 47 2.78 5.98 -8.83
C LEU A 47 1.40 6.03 -8.18
N VAL A 48 0.32 6.01 -8.98
CA VAL A 48 -1.07 5.95 -8.49
C VAL A 48 -1.30 4.67 -7.69
N GLY A 49 -0.83 3.52 -8.18
CA GLY A 49 -0.93 2.26 -7.45
C GLY A 49 -0.15 2.26 -6.13
N ASN A 50 0.88 3.11 -6.00
CA ASN A 50 1.62 3.27 -4.74
C ASN A 50 0.92 4.24 -3.79
N SER A 51 0.23 5.27 -4.29
CA SER A 51 -0.52 6.21 -3.46
C SER A 51 -1.80 5.60 -2.88
N LEU A 52 -2.39 4.61 -3.56
CA LEU A 52 -3.58 3.88 -3.09
C LEU A 52 -3.26 2.73 -2.12
N ARG A 53 -1.98 2.48 -1.80
CA ARG A 53 -1.62 1.46 -0.80
C ARG A 53 -2.16 1.85 0.57
N GLY A 54 -2.77 0.88 1.26
CA GLY A 54 -3.37 1.07 2.58
C GLY A 54 -4.78 1.62 2.61
N VAL A 55 -5.34 1.97 1.47
CA VAL A 55 -6.75 2.39 1.36
C VAL A 55 -7.68 1.17 1.18
N LEU A 56 -7.13 0.05 0.70
CA LEU A 56 -7.90 -1.16 0.44
C LEU A 56 -8.20 -1.90 1.77
N PRO A 57 -9.46 -2.33 1.99
CA PRO A 57 -9.79 -3.19 3.11
C PRO A 57 -9.06 -4.54 2.99
N LEU A 58 -8.73 -5.12 4.13
CA LEU A 58 -8.27 -6.51 4.20
C LEU A 58 -9.35 -7.45 3.69
N LYS A 59 -8.93 -8.53 3.02
CA LYS A 59 -9.86 -9.64 2.70
C LYS A 59 -10.22 -10.39 3.98
N ASP A 60 -11.42 -10.95 4.05
CA ASP A 60 -11.90 -11.69 5.23
C ASP A 60 -10.95 -12.79 5.70
N GLU A 61 -10.33 -13.52 4.76
CA GLU A 61 -9.33 -14.55 5.06
C GLU A 61 -8.09 -13.98 5.77
N GLN A 62 -7.64 -12.78 5.37
CA GLN A 62 -6.51 -12.10 6.01
C GLN A 62 -6.88 -11.58 7.39
N VAL A 63 -8.10 -11.06 7.55
CA VAL A 63 -8.62 -10.64 8.85
C VAL A 63 -8.64 -11.84 9.80
N ARG A 64 -9.21 -12.97 9.38
CA ARG A 64 -9.22 -14.21 10.17
C ARG A 64 -7.82 -14.66 10.56
N ALA A 65 -6.89 -14.70 9.60
CA ALA A 65 -5.50 -15.07 9.89
C ALA A 65 -4.82 -14.15 10.91
N LEU A 66 -5.14 -12.85 10.93
CA LEU A 66 -4.63 -11.92 11.95
C LEU A 66 -5.31 -12.13 13.31
N LEU A 67 -6.62 -12.40 13.32
CA LEU A 67 -7.34 -12.72 14.55
C LEU A 67 -6.83 -14.02 15.19
N ASP A 68 -6.60 -15.06 14.39
CA ASP A 68 -6.03 -16.35 14.81
C ASP A 68 -4.62 -16.19 15.40
N GLN A 69 -3.87 -15.18 14.95
CA GLN A 69 -2.55 -14.81 15.49
C GLN A 69 -2.63 -13.91 16.75
N ASN A 70 -3.81 -13.73 17.35
CA ASN A 70 -4.05 -12.81 18.47
C ASN A 70 -3.66 -11.35 18.16
N LEU A 71 -3.75 -10.94 16.89
CA LEU A 71 -3.47 -9.56 16.48
C LEU A 71 -4.73 -8.68 16.48
N GLY A 72 -5.89 -9.22 16.85
CA GLY A 72 -7.10 -8.43 17.09
C GLY A 72 -6.98 -7.53 18.31
N ALA A 73 -7.56 -6.33 18.23
CA ALA A 73 -7.61 -5.36 19.32
C ALA A 73 -8.88 -4.51 19.26
N LEU A 74 -9.22 -3.88 20.38
CA LEU A 74 -10.21 -2.82 20.41
C LEU A 74 -9.51 -1.47 20.22
N ALA A 75 -10.16 -0.56 19.50
CA ALA A 75 -9.66 0.79 19.33
C ALA A 75 -10.77 1.82 19.57
N ARG A 76 -10.44 2.90 20.28
CA ARG A 76 -11.33 4.04 20.42
C ARG A 76 -10.98 5.10 19.38
N ILE A 77 -11.98 5.57 18.65
CA ILE A 77 -11.82 6.70 17.74
C ILE A 77 -11.75 7.98 18.56
N THR A 78 -10.77 8.82 18.26
CA THR A 78 -10.53 10.09 18.96
C THR A 78 -10.65 11.29 18.04
N GLY A 79 -10.66 11.06 16.72
CA GLY A 79 -10.76 12.08 15.70
C GLY A 79 -11.01 11.47 14.33
N ILE A 80 -11.63 12.25 13.45
CA ILE A 80 -11.82 11.93 12.05
C ILE A 80 -11.49 13.18 11.23
N LYS A 81 -10.67 13.02 10.19
CA LYS A 81 -10.26 14.09 9.30
C LYS A 81 -10.37 13.63 7.86
N ARG A 82 -11.01 14.43 7.01
CA ARG A 82 -11.05 14.16 5.57
C ARG A 82 -9.69 14.48 4.94
N THR A 83 -9.21 13.61 4.06
CA THR A 83 -7.93 13.81 3.35
C THR A 83 -8.05 14.69 2.11
N GLY A 84 -9.27 14.97 1.66
CA GLY A 84 -9.56 15.68 0.41
C GLY A 84 -9.74 14.77 -0.81
N THR A 85 -9.46 13.47 -0.67
CA THR A 85 -9.66 12.47 -1.74
C THR A 85 -10.95 11.67 -1.51
N SER A 86 -11.60 11.24 -2.59
CA SER A 86 -12.73 10.30 -2.56
C SER A 86 -12.57 9.25 -3.67
N ILE A 87 -13.08 8.04 -3.43
CA ILE A 87 -13.08 6.93 -4.39
C ILE A 87 -14.51 6.39 -4.43
N ASN A 88 -15.16 6.42 -5.61
CA ASN A 88 -16.56 6.01 -5.78
C ASN A 88 -17.49 6.67 -4.74
N ASP A 89 -17.41 8.00 -4.63
CA ASP A 89 -18.16 8.84 -3.67
C ASP A 89 -17.90 8.56 -2.17
N ALA A 90 -17.11 7.54 -1.83
CA ALA A 90 -16.64 7.32 -0.47
C ALA A 90 -15.44 8.24 -0.16
N PRO A 91 -15.55 9.17 0.79
CA PRO A 91 -14.41 9.98 1.22
C PRO A 91 -13.32 9.12 1.88
N LEU A 92 -12.07 9.40 1.52
CA LEU A 92 -10.91 8.89 2.23
C LEU A 92 -10.68 9.73 3.50
N CYS A 93 -10.85 9.10 4.65
CA CYS A 93 -10.71 9.71 5.96
C CYS A 93 -9.48 9.16 6.68
N GLU A 94 -8.82 10.04 7.42
CA GLU A 94 -7.80 9.71 8.41
C GLU A 94 -8.48 9.67 9.78
N LEU A 95 -8.37 8.55 10.46
CA LEU A 95 -8.99 8.28 11.75
C LEU A 95 -7.89 8.22 12.81
N ASP A 96 -8.02 9.03 13.84
CA ASP A 96 -7.16 8.98 15.02
C ASP A 96 -7.68 7.92 15.98
N LEU A 97 -6.85 6.93 16.31
CA LEU A 97 -7.23 5.79 17.13
C LEU A 97 -6.38 5.69 18.39
N VAL A 98 -6.99 5.23 19.48
CA VAL A 98 -6.27 4.65 20.63
C VAL A 98 -6.52 3.16 20.61
N VAL A 99 -5.50 2.39 20.29
CA VAL A 99 -5.56 0.94 20.17
C VAL A 99 -5.15 0.32 21.51
N ALA A 100 -5.99 -0.56 22.05
CA ALA A 100 -5.74 -1.31 23.28
C ALA A 100 -5.64 -2.79 22.93
N PRO A 101 -4.45 -3.26 22.51
CA PRO A 101 -4.21 -4.68 22.28
C PRO A 101 -4.09 -5.44 23.61
N PHE A 102 -4.26 -6.77 23.57
CA PHE A 102 -4.25 -7.60 24.79
C PHE A 102 -2.86 -7.98 25.28
N ASP A 103 -1.87 -7.95 24.39
CA ASP A 103 -0.49 -8.42 24.64
C ASP A 103 0.46 -7.30 25.05
N ARG A 104 0.04 -6.03 25.00
CA ARG A 104 0.90 -4.87 25.27
C ARG A 104 0.11 -3.63 25.69
N GLY A 105 0.85 -2.61 26.12
CA GLY A 105 0.27 -1.31 26.46
C GLY A 105 -0.45 -0.65 25.27
N ALA A 106 -1.51 0.09 25.58
CA ALA A 106 -2.27 0.86 24.60
C ALA A 106 -1.43 1.99 23.98
N TYR A 107 -1.70 2.30 22.72
CA TYR A 107 -0.97 3.33 21.96
C TYR A 107 -1.93 4.13 21.07
N ALA A 108 -1.59 5.37 20.78
CA ALA A 108 -2.30 6.18 19.81
C ALA A 108 -1.67 6.03 18.43
N THR A 109 -2.48 5.92 17.38
CA THR A 109 -2.04 5.77 15.98
C THR A 109 -3.07 6.39 15.04
N THR A 110 -2.77 6.44 13.74
CA THR A 110 -3.68 6.88 12.70
C THR A 110 -3.90 5.78 11.67
N VAL A 111 -5.11 5.72 11.10
CA VAL A 111 -5.43 4.83 9.98
C VAL A 111 -6.17 5.59 8.89
N ARG A 112 -5.91 5.24 7.62
CA ARG A 112 -6.66 5.76 6.49
C ARG A 112 -7.67 4.73 6.02
N ALA A 113 -8.91 5.15 5.88
CA ALA A 113 -9.99 4.28 5.43
C ALA A 113 -11.00 5.05 4.56
N LEU A 114 -11.54 4.36 3.56
CA LEU A 114 -12.73 4.85 2.84
C LEU A 114 -13.93 4.72 3.77
N VAL A 115 -14.55 5.82 4.13
CA VAL A 115 -15.74 5.80 5.00
C VAL A 115 -16.94 6.10 4.14
N ASP A 116 -17.86 5.15 4.00
CA ASP A 116 -19.13 5.40 3.34
C ASP A 116 -19.93 6.43 4.14
N PRO A 117 -20.56 7.44 3.51
CA PRO A 117 -21.41 8.41 4.21
C PRO A 117 -22.46 7.78 5.14
N VAL A 118 -22.99 6.61 4.79
CA VAL A 118 -23.98 5.86 5.59
C VAL A 118 -23.34 5.24 6.85
N GLU A 119 -22.03 4.96 6.82
CA GLU A 119 -21.28 4.39 7.95
C GLU A 119 -20.68 5.44 8.89
N ILE A 120 -20.68 6.73 8.51
CA ILE A 120 -20.10 7.82 9.31
C ILE A 120 -20.50 7.79 10.80
N PRO A 121 -21.76 7.51 11.19
CA PRO A 121 -22.13 7.44 12.61
C PRO A 121 -21.31 6.42 13.41
N ARG A 122 -20.83 5.34 12.78
CA ARG A 122 -19.99 4.33 13.44
C ARG A 122 -18.58 4.85 13.74
N PHE A 123 -18.10 5.82 12.95
CA PHE A 123 -16.74 6.35 13.04
C PHE A 123 -16.63 7.67 13.81
N GLN A 124 -17.61 8.00 14.64
CA GLN A 124 -17.58 9.21 15.46
C GLN A 124 -16.54 9.13 16.59
N PRO A 125 -15.95 10.27 17.00
CA PRO A 125 -15.12 10.32 18.19
C PRO A 125 -15.85 9.74 19.42
N GLY A 126 -15.16 8.89 20.17
CA GLY A 126 -15.71 8.14 21.31
C GLY A 126 -16.11 6.71 20.98
N SER A 127 -16.48 6.42 19.72
CA SER A 127 -16.86 5.08 19.27
C SER A 127 -15.72 4.08 19.43
N VAL A 128 -16.08 2.86 19.83
CA VAL A 128 -15.15 1.73 19.92
C VAL A 128 -15.34 0.85 18.70
N VAL A 129 -14.26 0.62 17.97
CA VAL A 129 -14.20 -0.22 16.78
C VAL A 129 -13.24 -1.38 17.00
N VAL A 130 -13.43 -2.43 16.22
CA VAL A 130 -12.55 -3.60 16.23
C VAL A 130 -11.51 -3.41 15.14
N VAL A 131 -10.25 -3.65 15.48
CA VAL A 131 -9.13 -3.50 14.55
C VAL A 131 -8.26 -4.75 14.57
N ALA A 132 -7.64 -5.06 13.43
CA ALA A 132 -6.57 -6.03 13.34
C ALA A 132 -5.23 -5.30 13.21
N ARG A 133 -4.28 -5.59 14.09
CA ARG A 133 -2.90 -5.13 13.92
C ARG A 133 -2.25 -5.90 12.78
N LEU A 134 -1.53 -5.19 11.92
CA LEU A 134 -0.85 -5.83 10.78
C LEU A 134 0.41 -6.57 11.19
N ARG A 135 1.07 -6.06 12.24
CA ARG A 135 2.23 -6.67 12.92
C ARG A 135 2.16 -6.34 14.40
N ALA A 136 2.69 -7.21 15.26
CA ALA A 136 2.65 -7.01 16.73
C ALA A 136 3.55 -5.85 17.20
N ASP A 137 4.65 -5.61 16.50
CA ASP A 137 5.71 -4.64 16.83
C ASP A 137 5.46 -3.25 16.23
N ARG A 138 4.45 -3.09 15.38
CA ARG A 138 4.21 -1.85 14.61
C ARG A 138 2.82 -1.25 14.87
N PRO A 139 2.64 0.07 14.65
CA PRO A 139 1.38 0.74 14.94
C PRO A 139 0.30 0.59 13.87
N GLU A 140 0.60 -0.02 12.72
CA GLU A 140 -0.38 -0.11 11.64
C GLU A 140 -1.52 -1.09 11.99
N VAL A 141 -2.74 -0.62 11.79
CA VAL A 141 -3.96 -1.37 12.04
C VAL A 141 -4.90 -1.28 10.84
N SER A 142 -5.75 -2.29 10.68
CA SER A 142 -6.84 -2.31 9.71
C SER A 142 -8.17 -2.40 10.45
N LEU A 143 -9.15 -1.61 10.00
CA LEU A 143 -10.49 -1.60 10.57
C LEU A 143 -11.27 -2.85 10.14
N ILE A 144 -11.90 -3.53 11.10
CA ILE A 144 -12.82 -4.62 10.82
C ILE A 144 -14.24 -4.03 10.81
N ARG A 145 -14.84 -3.88 9.63
CA ARG A 145 -16.18 -3.28 9.49
C ARG A 145 -17.29 -4.18 10.00
N GLU A 146 -17.12 -5.48 9.81
CA GLU A 146 -18.08 -6.51 10.19
C GLU A 146 -17.42 -7.50 11.16
N PRO A 147 -17.21 -7.11 12.42
CA PRO A 147 -16.67 -8.02 13.42
C PRO A 147 -17.67 -9.14 13.75
N ASP A 148 -17.15 -10.32 14.07
CA ASP A 148 -17.95 -11.44 14.53
C ASP A 148 -18.70 -11.13 15.84
N ALA A 149 -19.56 -12.06 16.25
CA ALA A 149 -20.39 -11.86 17.44
C ALA A 149 -19.56 -11.72 18.73
N GLU A 150 -18.39 -12.34 18.81
CA GLU A 150 -17.55 -12.28 19.99
C GLU A 150 -16.89 -10.91 20.12
N TRP A 151 -16.27 -10.43 19.04
CA TRP A 151 -15.64 -9.12 19.00
C TRP A 151 -16.64 -7.98 19.20
N ARG A 152 -17.87 -8.11 18.68
CA ARG A 152 -18.96 -7.15 18.99
C ARG A 152 -19.32 -7.13 20.47
N ARG A 153 -19.42 -8.29 21.13
CA ARG A 153 -19.66 -8.35 22.57
C ARG A 153 -18.53 -7.71 23.35
N ARG A 154 -17.28 -8.04 23.03
CA ARG A 154 -16.10 -7.44 23.68
C ARG A 154 -16.07 -5.93 23.49
N ALA A 155 -16.33 -5.43 22.28
CA ALA A 155 -16.36 -3.99 22.01
C ALA A 155 -17.38 -3.24 22.90
N ASN A 156 -18.51 -3.88 23.24
CA ASN A 156 -19.54 -3.31 24.11
C ASN A 156 -19.26 -3.45 25.61
N THR A 157 -18.63 -4.55 26.04
CA THR A 157 -18.38 -4.82 27.47
C THR A 157 -17.05 -4.26 27.96
N GLU A 158 -16.06 -4.18 27.08
CA GLU A 158 -14.68 -3.79 27.42
C GLU A 158 -14.32 -2.38 26.93
N SER A 159 -15.32 -1.61 26.48
CA SER A 159 -15.12 -0.24 25.98
C SER A 159 -14.37 0.64 26.98
N ASP A 160 -14.65 0.49 28.27
CA ASP A 160 -14.08 1.30 29.35
C ASP A 160 -12.59 1.00 29.61
N ARG A 161 -12.08 -0.13 29.13
CA ARG A 161 -10.66 -0.50 29.28
C ARG A 161 -9.74 0.33 28.39
N ILE A 162 -10.28 0.96 27.34
CA ILE A 162 -9.48 1.73 26.38
C ILE A 162 -9.15 3.11 26.98
N PRO A 163 -7.88 3.42 27.25
CA PRO A 163 -7.48 4.69 27.85
C PRO A 163 -7.80 5.89 26.95
N ARG A 164 -7.76 7.09 27.54
CA ARG A 164 -7.84 8.34 26.77
C ARG A 164 -6.53 8.61 26.04
N ARG A 165 -6.59 9.29 24.88
CA ARG A 165 -5.44 9.61 24.02
C ARG A 165 -4.27 10.26 24.77
N ASN A 166 -4.56 11.15 25.71
CA ASN A 166 -3.56 11.88 26.48
C ASN A 166 -2.79 11.02 27.51
N ARG A 167 -3.16 9.75 27.69
CA ARG A 167 -2.50 8.81 28.61
C ARG A 167 -1.68 7.74 27.90
N VAL A 168 -1.60 7.78 26.57
CA VAL A 168 -0.90 6.76 25.78
C VAL A 168 0.18 7.39 24.90
N SER A 169 1.22 6.63 24.61
CA SER A 169 2.27 7.06 23.67
C SER A 169 1.71 7.10 22.25
N VAL A 170 2.08 8.15 21.49
CA VAL A 170 1.75 8.26 20.06
C VAL A 170 2.77 7.47 19.26
N TRP A 171 2.28 6.60 18.40
CA TRP A 171 3.05 5.79 17.49
C TRP A 171 2.63 6.15 16.07
N GLU A 172 3.57 6.69 15.30
CA GLU A 172 3.29 7.15 13.94
C GLU A 172 3.21 5.96 12.98
N ALA A 173 2.07 5.83 12.30
CA ALA A 173 1.86 4.78 11.30
C ALA A 173 2.44 5.16 9.94
N ASP A 174 3.19 4.26 9.31
CA ASP A 174 3.52 4.42 7.89
C ASP A 174 2.37 3.88 7.04
N HIS A 175 1.56 4.80 6.52
CA HIS A 175 0.42 4.46 5.66
C HIS A 175 0.82 3.74 4.36
N ARG A 176 2.11 3.74 3.97
CA ARG A 176 2.62 3.01 2.80
C ARG A 176 2.79 1.51 3.07
N ASP A 177 2.87 1.13 4.34
CA ASP A 177 3.21 -0.23 4.79
C ASP A 177 1.97 -1.12 5.03
N ALA A 178 0.79 -0.59 4.72
CA ALA A 178 -0.47 -1.31 4.82
C ALA A 178 -0.64 -2.40 3.74
N PRO A 179 -1.51 -3.40 3.98
CA PRO A 179 -1.54 -4.63 3.21
C PRO A 179 -2.11 -4.36 1.82
N GLY A 180 -1.24 -4.40 0.82
CA GLY A 180 -1.65 -4.41 -0.58
C GLY A 180 -1.85 -5.84 -1.10
N PRO A 181 -2.51 -6.02 -2.27
CA PRO A 181 -2.53 -7.30 -2.94
C PRO A 181 -1.10 -7.86 -3.07
N ARG A 182 -0.94 -9.14 -2.70
CA ARG A 182 0.37 -9.83 -2.70
C ARG A 182 1.03 -9.65 -4.07
N SER A 183 2.15 -8.93 -4.08
CA SER A 183 3.06 -8.94 -5.21
C SER A 183 3.64 -10.35 -5.35
N LEU A 184 3.74 -10.86 -6.57
CA LEU A 184 4.39 -12.15 -6.88
C LEU A 184 5.84 -12.23 -6.36
N VAL A 185 6.46 -11.07 -6.08
CA VAL A 185 7.72 -10.95 -5.36
C VAL A 185 7.44 -10.48 -3.93
N GLY A 186 7.90 -11.25 -2.93
CA GLY A 186 7.58 -11.09 -1.50
C GLY A 186 7.79 -9.66 -0.98
N VAL A 187 6.85 -9.20 -0.14
CA VAL A 187 6.69 -7.78 0.25
C VAL A 187 7.56 -7.37 1.47
N GLY A 188 8.22 -8.31 2.14
CA GLY A 188 9.08 -8.03 3.31
C GLY A 188 10.38 -7.25 3.02
N PRO A 189 11.07 -6.74 4.06
CA PRO A 189 12.35 -6.03 3.94
C PRO A 189 13.44 -6.88 3.26
N GLU A 190 13.44 -8.19 3.49
CA GLU A 190 14.32 -9.16 2.84
C GLU A 190 14.04 -9.31 1.33
N GLY A 191 12.81 -9.03 0.89
CA GLY A 191 12.42 -9.07 -0.52
C GLY A 191 12.75 -7.79 -1.31
N ARG A 192 13.31 -6.76 -0.66
CA ARG A 192 13.66 -5.49 -1.33
C ARG A 192 14.83 -5.67 -2.31
N GLY A 193 15.83 -6.47 -1.92
CA GLY A 193 16.99 -6.78 -2.78
C GLY A 193 16.57 -7.54 -4.04
N GLN A 194 15.81 -8.62 -3.87
CA GLN A 194 15.32 -9.45 -4.99
C GLN A 194 14.48 -8.65 -6.00
N ARG A 195 13.69 -7.67 -5.54
CA ARG A 195 12.93 -6.77 -6.43
C ARG A 195 13.84 -5.88 -7.26
N LEU A 196 14.86 -5.31 -6.64
CA LEU A 196 15.84 -4.46 -7.31
C LEU A 196 16.62 -5.26 -8.35
N THR A 197 17.03 -6.48 -8.00
CA THR A 197 17.68 -7.40 -8.96
C THR A 197 16.77 -7.75 -10.12
N ALA A 198 15.49 -8.09 -9.87
CA ALA A 198 14.54 -8.39 -10.93
C ALA A 198 14.29 -7.20 -11.87
N TYR A 199 14.22 -5.97 -11.33
CA TYR A 199 14.09 -4.76 -12.14
C TYR A 199 15.35 -4.49 -12.96
N ALA A 200 16.54 -4.67 -12.37
CA ALA A 200 17.81 -4.51 -13.07
C ALA A 200 17.96 -5.53 -14.22
N VAL A 201 17.61 -6.80 -13.97
CA VAL A 201 17.65 -7.85 -15.01
C VAL A 201 16.71 -7.51 -16.16
N LEU A 202 15.46 -7.13 -15.88
CA LEU A 202 14.51 -6.77 -16.95
C LEU A 202 14.91 -5.50 -17.70
N PHE A 203 15.51 -4.53 -17.01
CA PHE A 203 16.07 -3.35 -17.64
C PHE A 203 17.18 -3.72 -18.63
N VAL A 204 18.14 -4.54 -18.20
CA VAL A 204 19.24 -5.03 -19.06
C VAL A 204 18.70 -5.85 -20.22
N VAL A 205 17.69 -6.70 -20.01
CA VAL A 205 17.01 -7.44 -21.08
C VAL A 205 16.37 -6.49 -22.09
N GLY A 206 15.70 -5.43 -21.62
CA GLY A 206 15.12 -4.39 -22.49
C GLY A 206 16.17 -3.69 -23.34
N VAL A 207 17.32 -3.34 -22.76
CA VAL A 207 18.46 -2.78 -23.50
C VAL A 207 18.99 -3.79 -24.52
N ALA A 208 19.19 -5.05 -24.12
CA ALA A 208 19.72 -6.11 -24.99
C ALA A 208 18.78 -6.46 -26.16
N ILE A 209 17.47 -6.34 -25.99
CA ILE A 209 16.49 -6.51 -27.08
C ILE A 209 16.72 -5.48 -28.19
N VAL A 210 17.11 -4.25 -27.83
CA VAL A 210 17.37 -3.19 -28.80
C VAL A 210 18.78 -3.31 -29.37
N LEU A 211 19.78 -3.57 -28.52
CA LEU A 211 21.18 -3.66 -28.95
C LEU A 211 21.49 -4.92 -29.74
N GLY A 212 20.91 -6.08 -29.40
CA GLY A 212 21.25 -7.38 -29.97
C GLY A 212 21.08 -7.48 -31.48
N PRO A 213 19.88 -7.18 -32.02
CA PRO A 213 19.64 -7.18 -33.47
C PRO A 213 20.45 -6.10 -34.23
N ASN A 214 20.83 -5.03 -33.54
CA ASN A 214 21.56 -3.89 -34.10
C ASN A 214 23.05 -3.92 -33.76
N ALA A 215 23.57 -5.02 -33.20
CA ALA A 215 24.94 -5.13 -32.74
C ALA A 215 25.95 -5.07 -33.90
N SER A 216 25.52 -5.38 -35.13
CA SER A 216 26.33 -5.24 -36.34
C SER A 216 26.42 -3.80 -36.87
N ALA A 217 25.63 -2.87 -36.34
CA ALA A 217 25.60 -1.45 -36.73
C ALA A 217 26.35 -0.53 -35.74
N LEU A 218 26.83 -1.09 -34.63
CA LEU A 218 27.72 -0.46 -33.65
C LEU A 218 29.19 -0.74 -33.99
#